data_AF-A0AAJ0F4E7-F1
#
_entry.id   AF-A0AAJ0F4E7-F1
#
_cell.length_a   1.000
_cell.length_b   1.000
_cell.length_c   1.000
_cell.angle_alpha   90.00
_cell.angle_beta   90.00
_cell.angle_gamma   90.00
#
_symmetry.space_group_name_H-M   'P 1'
#
loop_
_entity.id
_entity.type
_entity.pdbx_description
1 polymer ?
#
loop_
_entity_poly.entity_id
_entity_poly.type
_entity_poly.pdbx_seq_one_letter_code
_entity_poly.pdbx_strand_id
1 'polypeptide(L)'
;MSETSIRAASEAAKNFIEPFYAAINDGRPIAPFYINTSALYTQAGHPPADLTINGLVMATPEDFEALLARQRPIPAQGGGPNSRPKTARYEVEAWDVHVINADYRFGAPSALLVPDPTKPDHGASLRQMLMVTVSGTLHLGDDDKLKQHFNDVFILVPNWDVLVKYGAKGHKRVLVQSQTYRAY
;
A
#
# COMPACT_ATOMS: atom_id res chain seq x y z
N MET A 1 -19.61 13.24 -6.75
CA MET A 1 -18.13 13.15 -6.81
C MET A 1 -17.71 13.62 -8.20
N SER A 2 -16.73 14.50 -8.34
CA SER A 2 -16.33 15.00 -9.67
C SER A 2 -15.49 13.97 -10.43
N GLU A 3 -15.49 14.04 -11.77
CA GLU A 3 -14.66 13.17 -12.61
C GLU A 3 -13.16 13.29 -12.27
N THR A 4 -12.70 14.52 -12.00
CA THR A 4 -11.34 14.83 -11.52
C THR A 4 -11.01 14.08 -10.23
N SER A 5 -11.96 13.99 -9.30
CA SER A 5 -11.80 13.28 -8.03
C SER A 5 -11.63 11.78 -8.23
N ILE A 6 -12.40 11.18 -9.14
CA ILE A 6 -12.32 9.74 -9.47
C ILE A 6 -10.98 9.44 -10.13
N ARG A 7 -10.59 10.25 -11.12
CA ARG A 7 -9.31 10.10 -11.81
C ARG A 7 -8.12 10.21 -10.84
N ALA A 8 -8.14 11.17 -9.93
CA ALA A 8 -7.09 11.34 -8.92
C ALA A 8 -6.99 10.11 -8.00
N ALA A 9 -8.12 9.52 -7.59
CA ALA A 9 -8.16 8.31 -6.79
C ALA A 9 -7.55 7.10 -7.54
N SER A 10 -7.92 6.91 -8.80
CA SER A 10 -7.36 5.86 -9.66
C SER A 10 -5.85 6.03 -9.88
N GLU A 11 -5.38 7.25 -10.13
CA GLU A 11 -3.95 7.55 -10.25
C GLU A 11 -3.21 7.30 -8.92
N ALA A 12 -3.78 7.68 -7.77
CA ALA A 12 -3.19 7.44 -6.46
C ALA A 12 -3.09 5.94 -6.14
N ALA A 13 -4.15 5.16 -6.40
CA ALA A 13 -4.17 3.71 -6.20
C ALA A 13 -3.12 3.01 -7.06
N LYS A 14 -3.06 3.32 -8.36
CA LYS A 14 -2.05 2.76 -9.27
C LYS A 14 -0.61 3.07 -8.79
N ASN A 15 -0.35 4.32 -8.43
CA ASN A 15 0.96 4.78 -7.94
C ASN A 15 1.34 4.19 -6.57
N PHE A 16 0.40 3.56 -5.86
CA PHE A 16 0.64 2.80 -4.64
C PHE A 16 0.85 1.30 -4.93
N ILE A 17 -0.05 0.68 -5.70
CA ILE A 17 -0.05 -0.76 -5.99
C ILE A 17 1.25 -1.17 -6.67
N GLU A 18 1.64 -0.48 -7.76
CA GLU A 18 2.81 -0.91 -8.55
C GLU A 18 4.10 -0.92 -7.69
N PRO A 19 4.45 0.16 -6.94
CA PRO A 19 5.65 0.13 -6.11
C PRO A 19 5.53 -0.79 -4.89
N PHE A 20 4.34 -0.98 -4.33
CA PHE A 20 4.13 -1.85 -3.17
C PHE A 20 4.40 -3.32 -3.51
N TYR A 21 3.75 -3.84 -4.55
CA TYR A 21 3.97 -5.24 -4.97
C TYR A 21 5.34 -5.45 -5.62
N ALA A 22 5.91 -4.44 -6.28
CA ALA A 22 7.31 -4.49 -6.70
C ALA A 22 8.25 -4.61 -5.49
N ALA A 23 8.03 -3.85 -4.41
CA ALA A 23 8.84 -3.95 -3.20
C ALA A 23 8.73 -5.35 -2.56
N ILE A 24 7.53 -5.93 -2.49
CA ILE A 24 7.33 -7.30 -1.98
C ILE A 24 8.12 -8.32 -2.81
N ASN A 25 7.99 -8.26 -4.13
CA ASN A 25 8.65 -9.18 -5.07
C ASN A 25 10.18 -9.05 -5.07
N ASP A 26 10.69 -7.81 -5.02
CA ASP A 26 12.14 -7.52 -4.99
C ASP A 26 12.79 -7.77 -3.62
N GLY A 27 11.96 -8.03 -2.62
CA GLY A 27 12.40 -8.19 -1.26
C GLY A 27 12.80 -6.92 -0.53
N ARG A 28 12.32 -5.77 -0.99
CA ARG A 28 12.56 -4.46 -0.38
C ARG A 28 11.61 -4.20 0.80
N PRO A 29 11.99 -3.33 1.74
CA PRO A 29 11.12 -2.94 2.85
C PRO A 29 9.80 -2.32 2.38
N ILE A 30 8.71 -2.73 3.01
CA ILE A 30 7.36 -2.20 2.81
C ILE A 30 6.88 -1.30 3.96
N ALA A 31 7.52 -1.32 5.13
CA ALA A 31 7.18 -0.44 6.26
C ALA A 31 7.07 1.05 5.86
N PRO A 32 7.91 1.59 4.96
CA PRO A 32 7.77 2.95 4.45
C PRO A 32 6.52 3.25 3.61
N PHE A 33 5.63 2.28 3.36
CA PHE A 33 4.31 2.50 2.75
C PHE A 33 3.21 2.69 3.79
N TYR A 34 3.48 2.42 5.06
CA TYR A 34 2.49 2.49 6.14
C TYR A 34 2.57 3.80 6.90
N ILE A 35 1.43 4.17 7.48
CA ILE A 35 1.26 5.39 8.27
C ILE A 35 2.20 5.45 9.48
N ASN A 36 2.66 4.31 9.97
CA ASN A 36 3.58 4.17 11.10
C ASN A 36 4.88 4.98 10.94
N THR A 37 5.31 5.21 9.69
CA THR A 37 6.54 5.94 9.38
C THR A 37 6.34 7.45 9.21
N SER A 38 5.11 7.95 9.29
CA SER A 38 4.79 9.35 9.08
C SER A 38 4.94 10.17 10.36
N ALA A 39 5.82 11.16 10.31
CA ALA A 39 6.06 12.06 11.44
C ALA A 39 4.81 12.89 11.77
N LEU A 40 4.11 13.40 10.76
CA LEU A 40 2.90 14.20 10.98
C LEU A 40 1.74 13.39 11.55
N TYR A 41 1.55 12.13 11.14
CA TYR A 41 0.53 11.27 11.76
C TYR A 41 0.90 10.86 13.17
N THR A 42 2.17 10.55 13.43
CA THR A 42 2.66 10.29 14.81
C THR A 42 2.45 11.50 15.71
N GLN A 43 2.80 12.71 15.25
CA GLN A 43 2.60 13.94 16.00
C GLN A 43 1.11 14.23 16.27
N ALA A 44 0.23 13.89 15.31
CA ALA A 44 -1.21 14.02 15.47
C ALA A 44 -1.85 12.94 16.35
N GLY A 45 -1.07 11.97 16.85
CA GLY A 45 -1.57 10.89 17.69
C GLY A 45 -2.37 9.82 16.95
N HIS A 46 -2.09 9.62 15.66
CA HIS A 46 -2.73 8.52 14.93
C HIS A 46 -2.28 7.16 15.51
N PRO A 47 -3.18 6.17 15.65
CA PRO A 47 -2.77 4.82 16.02
C PRO A 47 -1.86 4.18 14.95
N PRO A 48 -1.13 3.11 15.28
CA PRO A 48 -0.46 2.28 14.28
C PRO A 48 -1.46 1.79 13.20
N ALA A 49 -0.95 1.45 12.01
CA ALA A 49 -1.76 0.81 10.98
C ALA A 49 -2.36 -0.51 11.50
N ASP A 50 -3.60 -0.79 11.10
CA ASP A 50 -4.27 -2.05 11.41
C ASP A 50 -4.00 -3.07 10.30
N LEU A 51 -3.29 -4.17 10.63
CA LEU A 51 -2.87 -5.18 9.67
C LEU A 51 -3.46 -6.54 10.06
N THR A 52 -4.22 -7.14 9.15
CA THR A 52 -4.72 -8.51 9.29
C THR A 52 -4.27 -9.36 8.10
N ILE A 53 -3.37 -10.30 8.33
CA ILE A 53 -2.78 -11.16 7.30
C ILE A 53 -3.28 -12.60 7.49
N ASN A 54 -4.09 -13.09 6.56
CA ASN A 54 -4.74 -14.41 6.65
C ASN A 54 -5.55 -14.62 7.95
N GLY A 55 -6.10 -13.55 8.52
CA GLY A 55 -6.83 -13.57 9.79
C GLY A 55 -5.94 -13.43 11.04
N LEU A 56 -4.62 -13.33 10.87
CA LEU A 56 -3.68 -13.05 11.95
C LEU A 56 -3.40 -11.55 12.02
N VAL A 57 -3.69 -10.94 13.17
CA VAL A 57 -3.38 -9.52 13.42
C VAL A 57 -1.87 -9.35 13.57
N MET A 58 -1.27 -8.49 12.76
CA MET A 58 0.14 -8.07 12.86
C MET A 58 0.21 -6.78 13.66
N ALA A 59 1.16 -6.66 14.59
CA ALA A 59 1.30 -5.45 15.39
C ALA A 59 1.98 -4.33 14.61
N THR A 60 2.94 -4.67 13.74
CA THR A 60 3.65 -3.68 12.92
C THR A 60 3.86 -4.14 11.47
N PRO A 61 4.14 -3.21 10.55
CA PRO A 61 4.57 -3.53 9.19
C PRO A 61 5.83 -4.40 9.13
N GLU A 62 6.75 -4.24 10.09
CA GLU A 62 7.97 -5.05 10.19
C GLU A 62 7.66 -6.52 10.53
N ASP A 63 6.62 -6.80 11.33
CA ASP A 63 6.14 -8.16 11.56
C ASP A 63 5.66 -8.80 10.26
N PHE A 64 4.97 -8.03 9.41
CA PHE A 64 4.52 -8.49 8.10
C PHE A 64 5.72 -8.71 7.15
N GLU A 65 6.73 -7.82 7.16
CA GLU A 65 7.98 -8.04 6.44
C GLU A 65 8.69 -9.33 6.85
N ALA A 66 8.73 -9.62 8.15
CA ALA A 66 9.31 -10.85 8.67
C ALA A 66 8.52 -12.09 8.21
N LEU A 67 7.19 -12.00 8.12
CA LEU A 67 6.34 -13.05 7.56
C LEU A 67 6.63 -13.27 6.07
N LEU A 68 6.71 -12.21 5.27
CA LEU A 68 7.08 -12.27 3.85
C LEU A 68 8.48 -12.87 3.67
N ALA A 69 9.44 -12.50 4.51
CA ALA A 69 10.79 -13.04 4.48
C ALA A 69 10.83 -14.55 4.78
N ARG A 70 9.96 -15.06 5.66
CA ARG A 70 9.81 -16.50 5.93
C ARG A 70 9.10 -17.25 4.81
N GLN A 71 8.18 -16.59 4.11
CA GLN A 71 7.46 -17.15 2.96
C GLN A 71 8.37 -17.32 1.73
N ARG A 72 9.39 -16.46 1.59
CA ARG A 72 10.30 -16.48 0.44
C ARG A 72 11.07 -17.80 0.29
N PRO A 73 11.86 -18.30 1.26
CA PRO A 73 12.63 -19.52 1.08
C PRO A 73 11.70 -20.74 1.15
N ILE A 74 11.23 -21.21 0.00
CA ILE A 74 10.58 -22.52 -0.09
C ILE A 74 11.70 -23.58 -0.25
N PRO A 75 11.85 -24.55 0.67
CA PRO A 75 12.85 -25.59 0.55
C PRO A 75 12.72 -26.28 -0.81
N ALA A 76 13.79 -26.29 -1.59
CA ALA A 76 13.83 -27.08 -2.81
C ALA A 76 13.78 -28.57 -2.41
N GLN A 77 12.65 -29.25 -2.60
CA GLN A 77 12.70 -30.70 -2.72
C GLN A 77 13.57 -31.02 -3.95
N GLY A 78 14.81 -31.46 -3.71
CA GLY A 78 15.73 -31.99 -4.74
C GLY A 78 16.64 -30.99 -5.48
N GLY A 79 16.91 -29.80 -4.94
CA GLY A 79 17.77 -28.80 -5.62
C GLY A 79 19.27 -29.01 -5.41
N GLY A 80 20.03 -29.20 -6.50
CA GLY A 80 21.50 -29.25 -6.47
C GLY A 80 22.16 -27.89 -6.19
N PRO A 81 23.51 -27.81 -6.14
CA PRO A 81 24.26 -26.61 -5.73
C PRO A 81 24.06 -25.35 -6.60
N ASN A 82 23.34 -25.45 -7.71
CA ASN A 82 23.02 -24.35 -8.63
C ASN A 82 21.53 -23.95 -8.61
N SER A 83 20.71 -24.47 -7.70
CA SER A 83 19.31 -24.08 -7.61
C SER A 83 19.17 -22.65 -7.11
N ARG A 84 18.52 -21.78 -7.91
CA ARG A 84 18.14 -20.43 -7.47
C ARG A 84 17.21 -20.54 -6.25
N PRO A 85 17.24 -19.58 -5.31
CA PRO A 85 16.25 -19.54 -4.24
C PRO A 85 14.86 -19.51 -4.87
N LYS A 86 14.03 -20.50 -4.54
CA LYS A 86 12.61 -20.52 -4.90
C LYS A 86 11.95 -19.36 -4.16
N THR A 87 11.27 -18.44 -4.84
CA THR A 87 10.67 -17.26 -4.18
C THR A 87 9.17 -17.18 -4.43
N ALA A 88 8.45 -16.62 -3.45
CA ALA A 88 7.08 -16.19 -3.63
C ALA A 88 7.03 -15.00 -4.60
N ARG A 89 6.17 -15.07 -5.63
CA ARG A 89 5.95 -13.98 -6.59
C ARG A 89 4.48 -13.59 -6.61
N TYR A 90 4.21 -12.33 -6.34
CA TYR A 90 2.89 -11.72 -6.42
C TYR A 90 2.67 -11.16 -7.82
N GLU A 91 1.59 -11.58 -8.46
CA GLU A 91 1.12 -11.07 -9.74
C GLU A 91 -0.25 -10.43 -9.55
N VAL A 92 -0.31 -9.11 -9.69
CA VAL A 92 -1.56 -8.36 -9.61
C VAL A 92 -2.31 -8.48 -10.93
N GLU A 93 -3.57 -8.90 -10.87
CA GLU A 93 -4.41 -9.11 -12.05
C GLU A 93 -5.44 -7.99 -12.22
N ALA A 94 -6.05 -7.56 -11.12
CA ALA A 94 -7.04 -6.50 -11.10
C ALA A 94 -7.00 -5.73 -9.79
N TRP A 95 -7.48 -4.49 -9.85
CA TRP A 95 -7.69 -3.66 -8.68
C TRP A 95 -8.83 -2.68 -8.93
N ASP A 96 -9.44 -2.23 -7.85
CA ASP A 96 -10.50 -1.22 -7.84
C ASP A 96 -10.25 -0.23 -6.70
N VAL A 97 -10.77 1.00 -6.84
CA VAL A 97 -10.61 2.05 -5.82
C VAL A 97 -11.88 2.86 -5.63
N HIS A 98 -12.27 3.02 -4.38
CA HIS A 98 -13.36 3.89 -3.95
C HIS A 98 -12.84 5.01 -3.04
N VAL A 99 -13.30 6.24 -3.27
CA VAL A 99 -13.09 7.33 -2.31
C VAL A 99 -14.11 7.16 -1.18
N ILE A 100 -13.63 6.87 0.02
CA ILE A 100 -14.48 6.67 1.22
C ILE A 100 -14.62 7.94 2.06
N ASN A 101 -13.66 8.87 1.96
CA ASN A 101 -13.80 10.24 2.46
C ASN A 101 -13.08 11.20 1.51
N ALA A 102 -13.83 12.10 0.87
CA ALA A 102 -13.28 13.05 -0.11
C ALA A 102 -12.63 14.29 0.52
N ASP A 103 -12.77 14.48 1.83
CA ASP A 103 -12.20 15.61 2.56
C ASP A 103 -11.62 15.15 3.90
N TYR A 104 -10.65 14.25 3.82
CA TYR A 104 -9.92 13.74 4.97
C TYR A 104 -8.98 14.81 5.54
N ARG A 105 -9.11 15.09 6.84
CA ARG A 105 -8.43 16.20 7.52
C ARG A 105 -7.59 15.79 8.74
N PHE A 106 -7.63 14.54 9.16
CA PHE A 106 -6.88 14.11 10.34
C PHE A 106 -5.37 14.29 10.11
N GLY A 107 -4.70 14.95 11.05
CA GLY A 107 -3.26 15.24 10.95
C GLY A 107 -2.87 16.17 9.81
N ALA A 108 -3.84 16.75 9.07
CA ALA A 108 -3.58 17.60 7.93
C ALA A 108 -3.02 18.96 8.39
N PRO A 109 -1.86 19.38 7.89
CA PRO A 109 -1.33 20.72 8.15
C PRO A 109 -2.28 21.80 7.64
N SER A 110 -2.43 22.90 8.39
CA SER A 110 -3.40 23.96 8.07
C SER A 110 -3.22 24.55 6.66
N ALA A 111 -1.98 24.60 6.16
CA ALA A 111 -1.67 25.06 4.81
C ALA A 111 -2.32 24.21 3.68
N LEU A 112 -2.58 22.92 3.94
CA LEU A 112 -3.26 22.02 3.00
C LEU A 112 -4.78 22.03 3.14
N LEU A 113 -5.31 22.69 4.17
CA LEU A 113 -6.74 22.85 4.40
C LEU A 113 -7.30 24.09 3.70
N VAL A 114 -6.48 25.13 3.54
CA VAL A 114 -6.85 26.36 2.84
C VAL A 114 -6.92 26.10 1.33
N PRO A 115 -8.05 26.37 0.66
CA PRO A 115 -8.14 26.26 -0.79
C PRO A 115 -7.15 27.21 -1.48
N ASP A 116 -6.35 26.69 -2.41
CA ASP A 116 -5.53 27.54 -3.28
C ASP A 116 -6.43 28.11 -4.38
N PRO A 117 -6.67 29.44 -4.43
CA PRO A 117 -7.53 30.04 -5.44
C PRO A 117 -6.99 29.89 -6.87
N THR A 118 -5.70 29.57 -7.02
CA THR A 118 -5.08 29.30 -8.33
C THR A 118 -5.19 27.84 -8.75
N LYS A 119 -5.54 26.93 -7.81
CA LYS A 119 -5.65 25.49 -8.04
C LYS A 119 -6.78 24.86 -7.18
N PRO A 120 -8.04 25.24 -7.42
CA PRO A 120 -9.16 24.89 -6.55
C PRO A 120 -9.36 23.37 -6.38
N ASP A 121 -9.12 22.58 -7.43
CA ASP A 121 -9.27 21.11 -7.39
C ASP A 121 -8.07 20.39 -6.75
N HIS A 122 -6.95 21.09 -6.58
CA HIS A 122 -5.68 20.51 -6.18
C HIS A 122 -5.62 20.25 -4.67
N GLY A 123 -6.40 20.98 -3.87
CA GLY A 123 -6.57 20.68 -2.44
C GLY A 123 -7.49 19.48 -2.22
N ALA A 124 -8.67 19.49 -2.85
CA ALA A 124 -9.71 18.48 -2.62
C ALA A 124 -9.31 17.08 -3.13
N SER A 125 -8.65 16.99 -4.29
CA SER A 125 -8.17 15.71 -4.83
C SER A 125 -7.03 15.08 -4.04
N LEU A 126 -6.26 15.87 -3.27
CA LEU A 126 -5.15 15.38 -2.44
C LEU A 126 -5.59 14.91 -1.05
N ARG A 127 -6.78 15.30 -0.60
CA ARG A 127 -7.31 14.98 0.74
C ARG A 127 -8.24 13.77 0.75
N GLN A 128 -8.05 12.84 -0.18
CA GLN A 128 -8.90 11.68 -0.30
C GLN A 128 -8.40 10.54 0.60
N MET A 129 -9.32 9.95 1.34
CA MET A 129 -9.17 8.62 1.94
C MET A 129 -9.77 7.61 0.97
N LEU A 130 -8.99 6.59 0.65
CA LEU A 130 -9.30 5.62 -0.40
C LEU A 130 -9.44 4.22 0.21
N MET A 131 -10.39 3.45 -0.30
CA MET A 131 -10.41 2.00 -0.15
C MET A 131 -9.94 1.40 -1.47
N VAL A 132 -8.88 0.61 -1.44
CA VAL A 132 -8.31 -0.06 -2.61
C VAL A 132 -8.43 -1.55 -2.43
N THR A 133 -9.07 -2.23 -3.37
CA THR A 133 -9.14 -3.69 -3.41
C THR A 133 -8.21 -4.18 -4.52
N VAL A 134 -7.38 -5.16 -4.23
CA VAL A 134 -6.45 -5.78 -5.17
C VAL A 134 -6.69 -7.28 -5.19
N SER A 135 -6.72 -7.86 -6.38
CA SER A 135 -6.81 -9.31 -6.58
C SER A 135 -5.72 -9.78 -7.52
N GLY A 136 -5.19 -10.97 -7.26
CA GLY A 136 -4.19 -11.56 -8.13
C GLY A 136 -3.80 -12.97 -7.75
N THR A 137 -2.67 -13.40 -8.30
CA THR A 137 -2.11 -14.74 -8.08
C THR A 137 -0.80 -14.64 -7.31
N LEU A 138 -0.68 -15.45 -6.27
CA LEU A 138 0.55 -15.70 -5.53
C LEU A 138 1.15 -17.02 -6.03
N HIS A 139 2.28 -16.91 -6.72
CA HIS A 139 3.06 -18.05 -7.19
C HIS A 139 4.05 -18.46 -6.11
N LEU A 140 4.05 -19.74 -5.75
CA LEU A 140 4.91 -20.29 -4.70
C LEU A 140 5.88 -21.32 -5.30
N GLY A 141 7.11 -20.89 -5.57
CA GLY A 141 8.15 -21.74 -6.15
C GLY A 141 8.24 -21.62 -7.68
N ASP A 142 9.12 -22.43 -8.28
CA ASP A 142 9.45 -22.33 -9.72
C ASP A 142 8.46 -23.06 -10.63
N ASP A 143 7.82 -24.10 -10.10
CA ASP A 143 6.78 -24.82 -10.80
C ASP A 143 5.47 -24.12 -10.48
N ASP A 144 4.88 -23.49 -11.50
CA ASP A 144 3.55 -22.88 -11.61
C ASP A 144 2.36 -23.77 -11.11
N LYS A 145 2.66 -24.85 -10.39
CA LYS A 145 1.78 -25.83 -9.77
C LYS A 145 1.25 -25.37 -8.42
N LEU A 146 2.02 -24.60 -7.64
CA LEU A 146 1.55 -24.06 -6.36
C LEU A 146 1.21 -22.59 -6.53
N LYS A 147 -0.08 -22.34 -6.79
CA LYS A 147 -0.66 -21.01 -6.95
C LYS A 147 -1.77 -20.83 -5.92
N GLN A 148 -1.82 -19.65 -5.34
CA GLN A 148 -2.95 -19.22 -4.51
C GLN A 148 -3.56 -18.00 -5.15
N HIS A 149 -4.88 -17.89 -5.05
CA HIS A 149 -5.52 -16.61 -5.30
C HIS A 149 -5.30 -15.75 -4.06
N PHE A 150 -4.98 -14.46 -4.24
CA PHE A 150 -4.95 -13.52 -3.13
C PHE A 150 -5.89 -12.34 -3.39
N ASN A 151 -6.44 -11.85 -2.29
CA ASN A 151 -7.17 -10.60 -2.21
C ASN A 151 -6.56 -9.74 -1.11
N ASP A 152 -6.33 -8.47 -1.40
CA ASP A 152 -5.79 -7.49 -0.47
C ASP A 152 -6.67 -6.25 -0.48
N VAL A 153 -7.06 -5.77 0.70
CA VAL A 153 -7.88 -4.58 0.87
C VAL A 153 -7.12 -3.58 1.70
N PHE A 154 -6.89 -2.39 1.13
CA PHE A 154 -6.18 -1.30 1.78
C PHE A 154 -7.13 -0.14 2.06
N ILE A 155 -6.95 0.47 3.22
CA ILE A 155 -7.39 1.84 3.47
C ILE A 155 -6.18 2.74 3.35
N LEU A 156 -6.19 3.63 2.37
CA LEU A 156 -5.12 4.57 2.09
C LEU A 156 -5.52 5.99 2.53
N VAL A 157 -4.56 6.70 3.11
CA VAL A 157 -4.71 8.09 3.53
C VAL A 157 -3.61 8.98 2.94
N PRO A 158 -3.83 10.30 2.81
CA PRO A 158 -2.85 11.19 2.24
C PRO A 158 -1.52 11.22 3.02
N ASN A 159 -0.39 11.20 2.34
CA ASN A 159 0.91 11.34 2.99
C ASN A 159 1.24 12.83 3.20
N TRP A 160 0.90 13.36 4.38
CA TRP A 160 1.14 14.77 4.68
C TRP A 160 2.62 15.16 4.61
N ASP A 161 3.55 14.28 5.01
CA ASP A 161 5.00 14.58 5.02
C ASP A 161 5.54 14.85 3.61
N VAL A 162 4.90 14.25 2.60
CA VAL A 162 5.22 14.45 1.18
C VAL A 162 4.41 15.62 0.61
N LEU A 163 3.12 15.71 0.95
CA LEU A 163 2.20 16.70 0.36
C LEU A 163 2.48 18.14 0.81
N VAL A 164 3.06 18.35 2.00
CA VAL A 164 3.50 19.69 2.43
C VAL A 164 4.68 20.23 1.62
N LYS A 165 5.46 19.35 0.99
CA LYS A 165 6.62 19.74 0.18
C LYS A 165 6.12 20.10 -1.21
N TYR A 166 5.99 21.41 -1.48
CA TYR A 166 5.51 21.91 -2.76
C TYR A 166 6.33 21.31 -3.92
N GLY A 167 5.64 20.74 -4.91
CA GLY A 167 6.30 20.16 -6.09
C GLY A 167 6.87 18.75 -5.90
N ALA A 168 6.55 18.05 -4.81
CA ALA A 168 6.89 16.63 -4.66
C ALA A 168 6.27 15.79 -5.80
N LYS A 169 7.09 15.56 -6.83
CA LYS A 169 6.90 14.57 -7.88
C LYS A 169 7.62 13.30 -7.42
N GLY A 170 6.88 12.22 -7.20
CA GLY A 170 7.47 10.97 -6.72
C GLY A 170 6.57 10.18 -5.77
N HIS A 171 6.98 8.92 -5.60
CA HIS A 171 6.22 7.82 -5.03
C HIS A 171 5.85 8.04 -3.56
N LYS A 172 4.66 7.55 -3.17
CA LYS A 172 4.05 7.56 -1.82
C LYS A 172 3.29 8.84 -1.42
N ARG A 173 2.42 9.33 -2.31
CA ARG A 173 1.41 10.36 -1.96
C ARG A 173 0.34 9.88 -1.00
N VAL A 174 0.23 8.58 -0.80
CA VAL A 174 -0.68 7.93 0.13
C VAL A 174 0.09 6.93 0.99
N LEU A 175 -0.45 6.66 2.18
CA LEU A 175 0.07 5.70 3.16
C LEU A 175 -1.04 4.72 3.55
N VAL A 176 -0.65 3.50 3.89
CA VAL A 176 -1.57 2.46 4.40
C VAL A 176 -1.93 2.77 5.84
N GLN A 177 -3.22 3.03 6.09
CA GLN A 177 -3.82 3.13 7.42
C GLN A 177 -4.32 1.76 7.90
N SER A 178 -4.83 0.93 6.99
CA SER A 178 -5.28 -0.43 7.30
C SER A 178 -5.06 -1.34 6.09
N GLN A 179 -4.77 -2.61 6.36
CA GLN A 179 -4.61 -3.66 5.37
C GLN A 179 -5.26 -4.96 5.86
N THR A 180 -6.07 -5.57 5.00
CA THR A 180 -6.56 -6.94 5.19
C THR A 180 -6.16 -7.79 4.00
N TYR A 181 -5.27 -8.74 4.23
CA TYR A 181 -4.76 -9.66 3.23
C TYR A 181 -5.33 -11.07 3.44
N ARG A 182 -5.70 -11.72 2.33
CA ARG A 182 -6.09 -13.13 2.31
C ARG A 182 -5.51 -13.82 1.08
N ALA A 183 -4.89 -14.98 1.26
CA ALA A 183 -4.55 -15.90 0.18
C ALA A 183 -5.06 -17.32 0.49
N TYR A 184 -5.51 -18.03 -0.54
CA TYR A 184 -6.08 -19.38 -0.44
C TYR A 184 -5.86 -20.20 -1.70
#